data_AF-A0A388P115-F1
#
_entry.id   AF-A0A388P115-F1
#
_cell.length_a   1.000
_cell.length_b   1.000
_cell.length_c   1.000
_cell.angle_alpha   90.00
_cell.angle_beta   90.00
_cell.angle_gamma   90.00
#
_symmetry.space_group_name_H-M   'P 1'
#
loop_
_entity.id
_entity.type
_entity.pdbx_description
1 polymer ?
#
loop_
_entity_poly.entity_id
_entity_poly.type
_entity_poly.pdbx_seq_one_letter_code
_entity_poly.pdbx_strand_id
1 'polypeptide(L)'
;MSAWILWRTRFGLRLRSSGESPVAAESLGVKVNRLRYYGLLISGGLAGLAGGTLSIVASSYYRQGQTAGRGFIGLATMIFGNWRPSGILTGAMLFGYAEGIKLVASDSITALFLFIAAISLVFLIVAVIRRKRLQILVTLGAFLLSAIAYRTVNTVPESLTQSLPYVVTLIVLATANQRLRPPAMAGVPFRPGDPH
;
A
#
# COMPACT_ATOMS: atom_id res chain seq x y z
N MET A 1 -9.55 11.81 -1.12
CA MET A 1 -9.14 13.07 -1.79
C MET A 1 -8.32 12.80 -3.06
N SER A 2 -7.26 11.98 -3.00
CA SER A 2 -6.35 11.70 -4.13
C SER A 2 -7.04 11.10 -5.36
N ALA A 3 -8.00 10.19 -5.20
CA ALA A 3 -8.77 9.62 -6.31
C ALA A 3 -9.58 10.67 -7.07
N TRP A 4 -10.19 11.61 -6.35
CA TRP A 4 -10.98 12.70 -6.95
C TRP A 4 -10.08 13.66 -7.72
N ILE A 5 -8.94 14.04 -7.14
CA ILE A 5 -7.96 14.92 -7.82
C ILE A 5 -7.44 14.27 -9.11
N LEU A 6 -7.04 12.98 -9.05
CA LEU A 6 -6.47 12.28 -10.21
C LEU A 6 -7.47 12.02 -11.34
N TRP A 7 -8.76 11.84 -11.04
CA TRP A 7 -9.76 11.41 -12.02
C TRP A 7 -10.70 12.51 -12.47
N ARG A 8 -10.89 13.57 -11.68
CA ARG A 8 -11.84 14.66 -11.99
C ARG A 8 -11.17 16.00 -12.35
N THR A 9 -9.87 16.16 -12.14
CA THR A 9 -9.19 17.45 -12.41
C THR A 9 -8.34 17.41 -13.67
N ARG A 10 -8.18 18.57 -14.32
CA ARG A 10 -7.29 18.76 -15.48
C ARG A 10 -5.83 18.42 -15.16
N PHE A 11 -5.40 18.66 -13.92
CA PHE A 11 -4.07 18.31 -13.44
C PHE A 11 -3.88 16.78 -13.41
N GLY A 12 -4.86 16.05 -12.89
CA GLY A 12 -4.82 14.58 -12.80
C GLY A 12 -4.75 13.90 -14.16
N LEU A 13 -5.54 14.37 -15.14
CA LEU A 13 -5.51 13.85 -16.51
C LEU A 13 -4.14 14.07 -17.16
N ARG A 14 -3.58 15.28 -17.06
CA ARG A 14 -2.24 15.61 -17.58
C ARG A 14 -1.14 14.78 -16.92
N LEU A 15 -1.26 14.53 -15.61
CA LEU A 15 -0.27 13.78 -14.84
C LEU A 15 -0.29 12.28 -15.18
N ARG A 16 -1.45 11.73 -15.53
CA ARG A 16 -1.58 10.36 -15.99
C ARG A 16 -1.11 10.21 -17.43
N SER A 17 -1.49 11.14 -18.32
CA SER A 17 -1.06 11.12 -19.72
C SER A 17 0.45 11.23 -19.86
N SER A 18 1.12 12.00 -18.98
CA SER A 18 2.59 12.07 -18.97
C SER A 18 3.28 10.78 -18.52
N GLY A 19 2.57 9.89 -17.82
CA GLY A 19 3.06 8.56 -17.41
C GLY A 19 2.73 7.46 -18.42
N GLU A 20 1.62 7.58 -19.16
CA GLU A 20 1.26 6.64 -20.23
C GLU A 20 2.05 6.92 -21.52
N SER A 21 2.08 8.17 -21.97
CA SER A 21 2.77 8.59 -23.20
C SER A 21 3.27 10.05 -23.08
N PRO A 22 4.52 10.29 -22.65
CA PRO A 22 5.04 11.63 -22.42
C PRO A 22 5.16 12.45 -23.72
N VAL A 23 5.51 11.81 -24.84
CA VAL A 23 5.65 12.46 -26.15
C VAL A 23 4.31 13.01 -26.63
N ALA A 24 3.24 12.20 -26.58
CA ALA A 24 1.89 12.65 -26.93
C ALA A 24 1.38 13.80 -26.04
N ALA A 25 1.77 13.83 -24.76
CA ALA A 25 1.43 14.93 -23.88
C ALA A 25 2.19 16.22 -24.26
N GLU A 26 3.44 16.12 -24.70
CA GLU A 26 4.24 17.26 -25.17
C GLU A 26 3.70 17.83 -26.49
N SER A 27 3.28 16.98 -27.44
CA SER A 27 2.66 17.43 -28.70
C SER A 27 1.37 18.23 -28.49
N LEU A 28 0.67 18.01 -27.37
CA LEU A 28 -0.52 18.77 -26.96
C LEU A 28 -0.18 20.05 -26.16
N GLY A 29 1.10 20.44 -26.08
CA GLY A 29 1.58 21.64 -25.40
C GLY A 29 1.70 21.51 -23.88
N VAL A 30 1.62 20.29 -23.32
CA VAL A 30 1.78 20.08 -21.87
C VAL A 30 3.26 20.04 -21.51
N LYS A 31 3.69 20.90 -20.59
CA LYS A 31 5.07 20.90 -20.06
C LYS A 31 5.30 19.71 -19.13
N VAL A 32 5.63 18.55 -19.69
CA VAL A 32 5.82 17.26 -18.99
C VAL A 32 6.85 17.38 -17.85
N ASN A 33 7.98 18.05 -18.07
CA ASN A 33 9.02 18.22 -17.05
C ASN A 33 8.49 18.90 -15.78
N ARG A 34 7.75 20.01 -15.92
CA ARG A 34 7.16 20.70 -14.75
C ARG A 34 6.22 19.79 -13.99
N LEU A 35 5.44 18.99 -14.72
CA LEU A 35 4.48 18.07 -14.13
C LEU A 35 5.15 16.94 -13.34
N ARG A 36 6.28 16.41 -13.84
CA ARG A 36 7.12 15.44 -13.13
C ARG A 36 7.74 16.04 -11.86
N TYR A 37 8.22 17.29 -11.92
CA TYR A 37 8.73 17.99 -10.74
C TYR A 37 7.65 18.23 -9.68
N TYR A 38 6.44 18.64 -10.09
CA TYR A 38 5.32 18.74 -9.15
C TYR A 38 5.00 17.39 -8.50
N GLY A 39 4.98 16.31 -9.27
CA GLY A 39 4.79 14.95 -8.73
C GLY A 39 5.86 14.57 -7.72
N LEU A 40 7.13 14.84 -8.05
CA LEU A 40 8.27 14.58 -7.16
C LEU A 40 8.17 15.37 -5.86
N LEU A 41 7.93 16.68 -5.94
CA LEU A 41 7.81 17.55 -4.76
C LEU A 41 6.65 17.14 -3.85
N ILE A 42 5.49 16.81 -4.42
CA ILE A 42 4.33 16.35 -3.63
C ILE A 42 4.65 15.01 -2.94
N SER A 43 5.25 14.06 -3.66
CA SER A 43 5.59 12.75 -3.09
C SER A 43 6.66 12.85 -2.00
N GLY A 44 7.71 13.65 -2.22
CA GLY A 44 8.77 13.89 -1.25
C GLY A 44 8.26 14.64 -0.02
N GLY A 45 7.39 15.62 -0.20
CA GLY A 45 6.73 16.32 0.91
C GLY A 45 5.89 15.39 1.77
N LEU A 46 5.08 14.52 1.16
CA LEU A 46 4.28 13.53 1.90
C LEU A 46 5.15 12.47 2.60
N ALA A 47 6.22 12.00 1.96
CA ALA A 47 7.17 11.08 2.56
C ALA A 47 7.93 11.73 3.74
N GLY A 48 8.28 13.01 3.62
CA GLY A 48 8.90 13.79 4.69
C GLY A 48 7.97 13.97 5.90
N LEU A 49 6.69 14.27 5.67
CA LEU A 49 5.68 14.34 6.73
C LEU A 49 5.51 12.99 7.45
N ALA A 50 5.50 11.88 6.70
CA ALA A 50 5.45 10.54 7.27
C ALA A 50 6.73 10.18 8.07
N GLY A 51 7.90 10.66 7.66
CA GLY A 51 9.14 10.52 8.43
C GLY A 51 9.13 11.37 9.71
N GLY A 52 8.57 12.58 9.64
CA GLY A 52 8.42 13.48 10.78
C GLY A 52 7.55 12.89 11.89
N THR A 53 6.46 12.19 11.54
CA THR A 53 5.61 11.53 12.54
C THR A 53 6.35 10.39 13.26
N LEU A 54 7.27 9.68 12.59
CA LEU A 54 8.10 8.66 13.25
C LEU A 54 9.04 9.28 14.29
N SER A 55 9.70 10.39 13.95
CA SER A 55 10.65 11.03 14.87
C SER A 55 9.96 11.71 16.05
N ILE A 56 8.80 12.34 15.82
CA ILE A 56 8.09 13.12 16.86
C ILE A 56 7.21 12.23 17.72
N VAL A 57 6.42 11.34 17.12
CA VAL A 57 5.38 10.56 17.82
C VAL A 57 5.89 9.20 18.29
N ALA A 58 6.72 8.51 17.48
CA ALA A 58 7.09 7.12 17.78
C ALA A 58 8.28 6.96 18.74
N SER A 59 9.08 8.00 18.98
CA SER A 59 10.21 7.90 19.93
C SER A 59 10.57 9.17 20.69
N SER A 60 9.97 10.33 20.44
CA SER A 60 10.36 11.64 21.03
C SER A 60 11.84 12.05 20.85
N TYR A 61 12.68 11.19 20.29
CA TYR A 61 14.07 11.40 19.90
C TYR A 61 14.37 10.61 18.62
N TYR A 62 15.36 11.07 17.85
CA TYR A 62 15.82 10.36 16.68
C TYR A 62 16.65 9.13 17.07
N ARG A 63 16.31 7.97 16.51
CA ARG A 63 17.07 6.73 16.68
C ARG A 63 17.42 6.16 15.30
N GLN A 64 18.69 5.78 15.15
CA GLN A 64 19.18 5.20 13.91
C GLN A 64 18.39 3.93 13.58
N GLY A 65 17.90 3.85 12.34
CA GLY A 65 17.08 2.71 11.88
C GLY A 65 15.62 2.75 12.32
N GLN A 66 15.07 3.89 12.79
CA GLN A 66 13.66 4.04 13.16
C GLN A 66 12.65 3.64 12.09
N THR A 67 13.01 3.80 10.82
CA THR A 67 12.16 3.38 9.71
C THR A 67 12.05 1.86 9.62
N ALA A 68 12.97 1.09 10.21
CA ALA A 68 12.94 -0.38 10.32
C ALA A 68 12.54 -1.09 9.02
N GLY A 69 12.97 -0.56 7.87
CA GLY A 69 12.63 -1.09 6.54
C GLY A 69 11.21 -0.79 6.05
N ARG A 70 10.33 -0.11 6.80
CA ARG A 70 8.90 0.14 6.49
C ARG A 70 8.60 0.75 5.11
N GLY A 71 9.60 1.25 4.39
CA GLY A 71 9.48 1.70 3.01
C GLY A 71 8.94 0.63 2.04
N PHE A 72 9.20 -0.66 2.27
CA PHE A 72 8.66 -1.73 1.41
C PHE A 72 7.12 -1.78 1.42
N ILE A 73 6.47 -1.32 2.51
CA ILE A 73 5.01 -1.31 2.65
C ILE A 73 4.39 -0.37 1.60
N GLY A 74 5.06 0.73 1.27
CA GLY A 74 4.63 1.64 0.21
C GLY A 74 4.61 0.98 -1.17
N LEU A 75 5.68 0.23 -1.49
CA LEU A 75 5.76 -0.55 -2.73
C LEU A 75 4.72 -1.68 -2.76
N ALA A 76 4.55 -2.40 -1.66
CA ALA A 76 3.55 -3.46 -1.55
C ALA A 76 2.13 -2.91 -1.75
N THR A 77 1.82 -1.76 -1.14
CA THR A 77 0.54 -1.06 -1.30
C THR A 77 0.29 -0.62 -2.74
N MET A 78 1.34 -0.15 -3.42
CA MET A 78 1.29 0.26 -4.82
C MET A 78 0.98 -0.91 -5.76
N ILE A 79 1.67 -2.04 -5.56
CA ILE A 79 1.47 -3.28 -6.31
C ILE A 79 0.06 -3.81 -6.07
N PHE A 80 -0.35 -3.92 -4.80
CA PHE A 80 -1.69 -4.35 -4.41
C PHE A 80 -2.78 -3.45 -4.99
N GLY A 81 -2.56 -2.14 -4.95
CA GLY A 81 -3.47 -1.13 -5.47
C GLY A 81 -3.58 -1.07 -6.99
N ASN A 82 -2.83 -1.90 -7.71
CA ASN A 82 -2.77 -1.95 -9.17
C ASN A 82 -2.59 -0.57 -9.81
N TRP A 83 -1.68 0.25 -9.26
CA TRP A 83 -1.38 1.61 -9.73
C TRP A 83 -2.61 2.57 -9.76
N ARG A 84 -3.73 2.18 -9.13
CA ARG A 84 -4.95 2.99 -9.04
C ARG A 84 -5.05 3.65 -7.66
N PRO A 85 -5.42 4.94 -7.58
CA PRO A 85 -5.46 5.65 -6.31
C PRO A 85 -6.47 5.06 -5.32
N SER A 86 -7.59 4.48 -5.78
CA SER A 86 -8.56 3.81 -4.92
C SER A 86 -8.04 2.49 -4.35
N GLY A 87 -7.30 1.72 -5.15
CA GLY A 87 -6.67 0.48 -4.68
C GLY A 87 -5.54 0.75 -3.69
N ILE A 88 -4.71 1.76 -3.98
CA ILE A 88 -3.61 2.20 -3.09
C ILE A 88 -4.18 2.67 -1.74
N LEU A 89 -5.28 3.41 -1.73
CA LEU A 89 -5.93 3.85 -0.49
C LEU A 89 -6.40 2.66 0.36
N THR A 90 -6.96 1.63 -0.27
CA THR A 90 -7.41 0.42 0.44
C THR A 90 -6.23 -0.33 1.04
N GLY A 91 -5.12 -0.48 0.31
CA GLY A 91 -3.90 -1.09 0.84
C GLY A 91 -3.29 -0.28 1.98
N ALA A 92 -3.19 1.05 1.82
CA ALA A 92 -2.67 1.94 2.86
C ALA A 92 -3.50 1.88 4.14
N MET A 93 -4.84 1.81 4.02
CA MET A 93 -5.73 1.62 5.16
C MET A 93 -5.51 0.26 5.84
N LEU A 94 -5.34 -0.81 5.07
CA LEU A 94 -5.08 -2.14 5.61
C LEU A 94 -3.76 -2.18 6.39
N PHE A 95 -2.67 -1.68 5.81
CA PHE A 95 -1.36 -1.63 6.48
C PHE A 95 -1.34 -0.65 7.66
N GLY A 96 -2.00 0.50 7.56
CA GLY A 96 -2.11 1.46 8.66
C GLY A 96 -2.95 0.92 9.83
N TYR A 97 -4.03 0.20 9.55
CA TYR A 97 -4.85 -0.47 10.57
C TYR A 97 -4.06 -1.59 11.27
N ALA A 98 -3.35 -2.39 10.47
CA ALA A 98 -2.39 -3.40 10.94
C ALA A 98 -1.37 -2.81 11.93
N GLU A 99 -0.83 -1.63 11.62
CA GLU A 99 0.12 -0.94 12.49
C GLU A 99 -0.55 -0.33 13.73
N GLY A 100 -1.76 0.22 13.60
CA GLY A 100 -2.53 0.79 14.70
C GLY A 100 -2.93 -0.23 15.77
N ILE A 101 -3.27 -1.47 15.38
CA ILE A 101 -3.57 -2.54 16.34
C ILE A 101 -2.36 -2.79 17.26
N LYS A 102 -1.13 -2.76 16.74
CA LYS A 102 0.08 -2.96 17.54
C LYS A 102 0.27 -1.90 18.62
N LEU A 103 -0.21 -0.68 18.39
CA LEU A 103 -0.07 0.43 19.33
C LEU A 103 -1.11 0.37 20.46
N VAL A 104 -2.29 -0.20 20.20
CA VAL A 104 -3.39 -0.26 21.17
C VAL A 104 -3.39 -1.57 21.96
N ALA A 105 -3.02 -2.67 21.32
CA ALA A 105 -3.01 -3.98 21.95
C ALA A 105 -1.65 -4.26 22.61
N SER A 106 -1.47 -3.74 23.82
CA SER A 106 -0.34 -4.04 24.69
C SER A 106 -0.25 -5.53 25.08
N ASP A 107 -1.35 -6.28 24.94
CA ASP A 107 -1.37 -7.74 25.02
C ASP A 107 -1.11 -8.38 23.65
N SER A 108 0.06 -9.03 23.53
CA SER A 108 0.56 -9.69 22.32
C SER A 108 -0.39 -10.74 21.73
N ILE A 109 -1.32 -11.26 22.54
CA ILE A 109 -2.32 -12.26 22.18
C ILE A 109 -3.46 -11.59 21.37
N THR A 110 -4.08 -10.54 21.91
CA THR A 110 -5.22 -9.84 21.29
C THR A 110 -4.84 -9.15 19.99
N ALA A 111 -3.63 -8.58 19.92
CA ALA A 111 -3.11 -7.90 18.74
C ALA A 111 -3.02 -8.84 17.53
N LEU A 112 -2.46 -10.04 17.71
CA LEU A 112 -2.20 -10.98 16.63
C LEU A 112 -3.50 -11.60 16.09
N PHE A 113 -4.48 -11.83 16.96
CA PHE A 113 -5.77 -12.38 16.56
C PHE A 113 -6.70 -11.40 15.88
N LEU A 114 -6.77 -10.14 16.34
CA LEU A 114 -7.48 -9.09 15.61
C LEU A 114 -6.85 -8.82 14.24
N PHE A 115 -5.53 -8.98 14.13
CA PHE A 115 -4.80 -8.78 12.90
C PHE A 115 -5.08 -9.87 11.86
N ILE A 116 -5.03 -11.15 12.25
CA ILE A 116 -5.42 -12.23 11.35
C ILE A 116 -6.92 -12.16 11.01
N ALA A 117 -7.78 -11.81 11.98
CA ALA A 117 -9.20 -11.59 11.72
C ALA A 117 -9.44 -10.44 10.72
N ALA A 118 -8.72 -9.32 10.83
CA ALA A 118 -8.84 -8.20 9.92
C ALA A 118 -8.31 -8.49 8.52
N ILE A 119 -7.16 -9.19 8.42
CA ILE A 119 -6.63 -9.66 7.13
C ILE A 119 -7.65 -10.58 6.47
N SER A 120 -8.22 -11.53 7.22
CA SER A 120 -9.21 -12.47 6.70
C SER A 120 -10.52 -11.80 6.29
N LEU A 121 -10.95 -10.74 6.99
CA LEU A 121 -12.16 -9.98 6.69
C LEU A 121 -11.99 -9.12 5.43
N VAL A 122 -10.83 -8.46 5.28
CA VAL A 122 -10.51 -7.76 4.02
C VAL A 122 -10.34 -8.77 2.88
N PHE A 123 -9.81 -9.95 3.17
CA PHE A 123 -9.75 -11.06 2.21
C PHE A 123 -11.12 -11.54 1.76
N LEU A 124 -12.06 -11.67 2.69
CA LEU A 124 -13.43 -12.08 2.45
C LEU A 124 -14.15 -11.03 1.60
N ILE A 125 -13.99 -9.74 1.91
CA ILE A 125 -14.57 -8.64 1.11
C ILE A 125 -14.02 -8.67 -0.32
N VAL A 126 -12.71 -8.85 -0.52
CA VAL A 126 -12.10 -8.91 -1.86
C VAL A 126 -12.51 -10.19 -2.62
N ALA A 127 -12.60 -11.33 -1.94
CA ALA A 127 -13.01 -12.60 -2.54
C ALA A 127 -14.50 -12.61 -2.94
N VAL A 128 -15.36 -11.96 -2.13
CA VAL A 128 -16.79 -11.74 -2.40
C VAL A 128 -16.99 -10.79 -3.59
N ILE A 129 -16.25 -9.67 -3.64
CA ILE A 129 -16.33 -8.71 -4.76
C ILE A 129 -15.84 -9.32 -6.09
N ARG A 130 -14.87 -10.25 -6.05
CA ARG A 130 -14.31 -10.87 -7.27
C ARG A 130 -15.03 -12.15 -7.72
N ARG A 131 -16.11 -12.57 -7.05
CA ARG A 131 -16.90 -13.79 -7.34
C ARG A 131 -16.06 -15.05 -7.60
N LYS A 132 -14.84 -15.15 -7.04
CA LYS A 132 -14.00 -16.35 -7.19
C LYS A 132 -14.25 -17.29 -6.00
N ARG A 133 -15.16 -18.26 -6.18
CA ARG A 133 -15.56 -19.25 -5.16
C ARG A 133 -14.38 -19.95 -4.46
N LEU A 134 -13.30 -20.25 -5.20
CA LEU A 134 -12.08 -20.86 -4.64
C LEU A 134 -11.31 -19.94 -3.68
N GLN A 135 -11.29 -18.62 -3.93
CA GLN A 135 -10.61 -17.68 -3.03
C GLN A 135 -11.40 -17.46 -1.74
N ILE A 136 -12.73 -17.51 -1.81
CA ILE A 136 -13.62 -17.42 -0.64
C ILE A 136 -13.36 -18.61 0.32
N LEU A 137 -13.19 -19.82 -0.23
CA LEU A 137 -12.92 -21.04 0.55
C LEU A 137 -11.55 -21.03 1.24
N VAL A 138 -10.49 -20.59 0.55
CA VAL A 138 -9.13 -20.50 1.13
C VAL A 138 -9.09 -19.46 2.26
N THR A 139 -9.83 -18.35 2.11
CA THR A 139 -9.89 -17.30 3.14
C THR A 139 -10.70 -17.67 4.36
N LEU A 140 -11.78 -18.43 4.15
CA LEU A 140 -12.57 -19.01 5.24
C LEU A 140 -11.77 -20.07 6.01
N GLY A 141 -10.98 -20.88 5.31
CA GLY A 141 -10.07 -21.85 5.93
C GLY A 141 -8.97 -21.18 6.76
N ALA A 142 -8.37 -20.10 6.25
CA ALA A 142 -7.37 -19.31 7.00
C ALA A 142 -7.98 -18.61 8.22
N PHE A 143 -9.22 -18.11 8.11
CA PHE A 143 -9.97 -17.53 9.23
C PHE A 143 -10.30 -18.58 10.31
N LEU A 144 -10.72 -19.78 9.90
CA LEU A 144 -11.00 -20.88 10.82
C LEU A 144 -9.71 -21.36 11.51
N LEU A 145 -8.61 -21.53 10.77
CA LEU A 145 -7.30 -21.87 11.35
C LEU A 145 -6.82 -20.82 12.35
N SER A 146 -7.03 -19.53 12.05
CA SER A 146 -6.76 -18.43 12.98
C SER A 146 -7.60 -18.48 14.24
N ALA A 147 -8.91 -18.75 14.11
CA ALA A 147 -9.83 -18.82 15.25
C ALA A 147 -9.57 -20.06 16.12
N ILE A 148 -9.07 -21.14 15.53
CA ILE A 148 -8.64 -22.34 16.25
C ILE A 148 -7.32 -22.06 16.98
N ALA A 149 -6.34 -21.43 16.32
CA ALA A 149 -5.08 -21.02 16.95
C ALA A 149 -5.29 -20.06 18.13
N TYR A 150 -6.35 -19.22 18.11
CA TYR A 150 -6.79 -18.36 19.23
C TYR A 150 -7.02 -19.14 20.51
N ARG A 151 -7.66 -20.29 20.38
CA ARG A 151 -8.07 -21.07 21.54
C ARG A 151 -6.96 -21.94 22.11
N THR A 152 -5.85 -22.12 21.38
CA THR A 152 -4.79 -23.06 21.76
C THR A 152 -3.48 -22.42 22.20
N VAL A 153 -3.21 -21.15 21.85
CA VAL A 153 -1.91 -20.51 22.10
C VAL A 153 -2.04 -19.34 23.08
N ASN A 154 -1.56 -19.55 24.32
CA ASN A 154 -1.71 -18.60 25.43
C ASN A 154 -0.56 -17.59 25.58
N THR A 155 0.50 -17.67 24.76
CA THR A 155 1.57 -16.65 24.71
C THR A 155 2.09 -16.52 23.29
N VAL A 156 2.14 -15.29 22.78
CA VAL A 156 2.67 -14.97 21.45
C VAL A 156 4.04 -14.32 21.62
N PRO A 157 5.12 -14.88 21.04
CA PRO A 157 6.45 -14.26 21.03
C PRO A 157 6.42 -12.87 20.39
N GLU A 158 7.05 -11.90 21.04
CA GLU A 158 7.09 -10.49 20.58
C GLU A 158 7.71 -10.33 19.18
N SER A 159 8.63 -11.23 18.81
CA SER A 159 9.25 -11.32 17.48
C SER A 159 8.23 -11.59 16.36
N LEU A 160 7.21 -12.41 16.63
CA LEU A 160 6.10 -12.65 15.69
C LEU A 160 5.28 -11.38 15.49
N THR A 161 4.99 -10.64 16.57
CA THR A 161 4.30 -9.36 16.51
C THR A 161 5.08 -8.35 15.66
N GLN A 162 6.41 -8.29 15.79
CA GLN A 162 7.24 -7.41 14.96
C GLN A 162 7.25 -7.83 13.48
N SER A 163 7.19 -9.13 13.19
CA SER A 163 7.15 -9.68 11.82
C SER A 163 5.83 -9.46 11.07
N LEU A 164 4.74 -9.13 11.79
CA LEU A 164 3.39 -8.98 11.25
C LEU A 164 3.28 -8.19 9.93
N PRO A 165 3.93 -7.02 9.72
CA PRO A 165 3.80 -6.27 8.48
C PRO A 165 4.33 -7.05 7.27
N TYR A 166 5.38 -7.85 7.46
CA TYR A 166 5.96 -8.71 6.44
C TYR A 166 5.03 -9.88 6.10
N VAL A 167 4.40 -10.47 7.12
CA VAL A 167 3.40 -11.53 6.93
C VAL A 167 2.18 -11.00 6.18
N VAL A 168 1.68 -9.80 6.51
CA VAL A 168 0.62 -9.14 5.73
C VAL A 168 1.05 -8.99 4.28
N THR A 169 2.25 -8.48 4.01
CA THR A 169 2.68 -8.29 2.63
C THR A 169 2.77 -9.60 1.88
N LEU A 170 3.24 -10.69 2.52
CA LEU A 170 3.29 -12.01 1.89
C LEU A 170 1.89 -12.53 1.57
N ILE A 171 0.95 -12.43 2.51
CA ILE A 171 -0.44 -12.84 2.30
C ILE A 171 -1.07 -11.99 1.19
N VAL A 172 -0.90 -10.67 1.24
CA VAL A 172 -1.41 -9.72 0.26
C VAL A 172 -0.83 -9.98 -1.13
N LEU A 173 0.46 -10.27 -1.25
CA LEU A 173 1.11 -10.56 -2.53
C LEU A 173 0.70 -11.93 -3.09
N ALA A 174 0.63 -12.97 -2.25
CA ALA A 174 0.22 -14.32 -2.66
C ALA A 174 -1.19 -14.36 -3.28
N THR A 175 -2.02 -13.40 -2.91
CA THR A 175 -3.45 -13.37 -3.22
C THR A 175 -3.83 -12.26 -4.20
N ALA A 176 -3.03 -11.20 -4.29
CA ALA A 176 -3.08 -10.19 -5.33
C ALA A 176 -2.55 -10.71 -6.67
N ASN A 177 -3.04 -11.88 -7.09
CA ASN A 177 -2.79 -12.41 -8.42
C ASN A 177 -3.66 -11.63 -9.42
N GLN A 178 -3.23 -10.42 -9.77
CA GLN A 178 -3.87 -9.56 -10.76
C GLN A 178 -2.91 -9.22 -11.89
N ARG A 179 -3.44 -9.13 -13.12
CA ARG A 179 -2.77 -8.53 -14.27
C ARG A 179 -2.45 -7.07 -13.93
N LEU A 180 -1.23 -6.83 -13.45
CA LEU A 180 -0.74 -5.49 -13.14
C LEU A 180 -0.78 -4.66 -14.42
N ARG A 181 -1.29 -3.43 -14.32
CA ARG A 181 -1.26 -2.45 -15.42
C ARG A 181 -0.36 -1.29 -15.02
N PRO A 182 0.98 -1.49 -15.00
CA PRO A 182 1.89 -0.37 -14.79
C PRO A 182 1.75 0.65 -15.94
N PRO A 183 2.07 1.93 -15.71
CA PRO A 183 2.15 2.91 -16.77
C PRO A 183 3.20 2.46 -17.80
N ALA A 184 2.85 2.57 -19.09
CA ALA A 184 3.65 2.03 -20.18
C ALA A 184 5.09 2.56 -20.22
N MET A 185 5.29 3.81 -19.81
CA MET A 185 6.60 4.49 -19.83
C MET A 185 7.24 4.61 -18.44
N ALA A 186 6.88 3.72 -17.51
CA ALA A 186 7.53 3.66 -16.20
C ALA A 186 9.03 3.32 -16.34
N GLY A 187 9.89 4.14 -15.74
CA GLY A 187 11.35 3.90 -15.73
C GLY A 187 12.09 4.35 -16.99
N VAL A 188 11.39 4.80 -18.03
CA VAL A 188 12.01 5.31 -19.26
C VAL A 188 12.44 6.78 -19.07
N PRO A 189 13.72 7.14 -19.31
CA PRO A 189 14.17 8.53 -19.26
C PRO A 189 13.43 9.33 -20.33
N PHE A 190 12.86 10.47 -19.95
CA PHE A 190 12.23 11.38 -20.92
C PHE A 190 13.23 12.44 -21.34
N ARG A 191 13.35 12.65 -22.65
CA ARG A 191 14.13 13.72 -23.27
C ARG A 191 13.16 14.64 -24.00
N PRO A 192 13.15 15.96 -23.71
CA PRO A 192 12.30 16.91 -24.42
C PRO A 192 12.64 16.94 -25.92
N GLY A 193 11.63 16.86 -26.78
CA GLY A 193 11.82 16.94 -28.23
C GLY A 193 12.28 15.65 -28.92
N ASP A 194 12.30 14.51 -28.23
CA ASP A 194 12.60 13.21 -28.84
C ASP A 194 11.39 12.68 -29.64
N PRO A 195 11.53 12.30 -30.92
CA PRO A 195 10.42 11.84 -31.76
C PRO A 195 10.05 10.36 -31.59
N HIS A 196 10.52 9.69 -30.53
CA HIS A 196 10.35 8.24 -30.29
C HIS A 196 8.95 7.83 -29.86
#